data_AF-A0A355UZ89-F1
#
_entry.id   AF-A0A355UZ89-F1
#
_cell.length_a   1.000
_cell.length_b   1.000
_cell.length_c   1.000
_cell.angle_alpha   90.00
_cell.angle_beta   90.00
_cell.angle_gamma   90.00
#
_symmetry.space_group_name_H-M   'P 1'
#
loop_
_entity.id
_entity.type
_entity.pdbx_description
1 polymer ?
#
loop_
_entity_poly.entity_id
_entity_poly.type
_entity_poly.pdbx_seq_one_letter_code
_entity_poly.pdbx_strand_id
1 'polypeptide(L)' 'RKYIEKDAALERRFTPVQVDEPTVEDTVSILRGLRDKYEAHHKVVITDEAIIAAATLSARYITDRFLPDK' A
#
# COMPACT_ATOMS: atom_id res chain seq x y z
N ARG A 1 -19.08 -6.52 -0.99
CA ARG A 1 -20.52 -6.82 -0.83
C ARG A 1 -21.08 -7.95 -1.71
N LYS A 2 -20.24 -8.72 -2.43
CA LYS A 2 -20.74 -9.69 -3.43
C LYS A 2 -20.83 -11.15 -2.94
N TYR A 3 -20.13 -11.50 -1.85
CA TYR A 3 -19.88 -12.90 -1.50
C TYR A 3 -20.23 -13.32 -0.06
N ILE A 4 -20.02 -12.46 0.95
CA ILE A 4 -20.22 -12.83 2.38
C ILE A 4 -21.60 -12.41 2.90
N GLU A 5 -22.10 -11.22 2.51
CA GLU A 5 -23.40 -10.69 2.97
C GLU A 5 -24.63 -11.52 2.51
N LYS A 6 -24.48 -12.44 1.55
CA LYS A 6 -25.58 -13.31 1.12
C LYS A 6 -25.78 -14.53 2.02
N ASP A 7 -24.79 -14.89 2.82
CA ASP A 7 -24.85 -16.03 3.74
C ASP A 7 -24.86 -15.54 5.20
N ALA A 8 -26.07 -15.47 5.76
CA ALA A 8 -26.31 -15.00 7.12
C ALA A 8 -25.61 -15.82 8.22
N ALA A 9 -25.17 -17.06 7.92
CA ALA A 9 -24.41 -17.86 8.87
C ALA A 9 -22.92 -17.45 8.90
N LEU A 10 -22.35 -17.10 7.75
CA LEU A 10 -20.95 -16.65 7.65
C LEU A 10 -20.77 -15.23 8.20
N GLU A 11 -21.72 -14.32 7.96
CA GLU A 11 -21.66 -12.94 8.48
C GLU A 11 -21.56 -12.88 10.01
N ARG A 12 -22.14 -13.87 10.72
CA ARG A 12 -22.07 -13.97 12.18
C ARG A 12 -20.75 -14.56 12.71
N ARG A 13 -19.94 -15.14 11.82
CA ARG A 13 -18.64 -15.77 12.16
C ARG A 13 -17.45 -14.87 11.83
N PHE A 14 -17.62 -13.90 10.94
CA PHE A 14 -16.59 -12.96 10.56
C PHE A 14 -16.88 -11.57 11.11
N THR A 15 -15.91 -10.99 11.81
CA THR A 15 -15.93 -9.57 12.16
C THR A 15 -15.17 -8.81 11.06
N PRO A 16 -15.82 -7.87 10.33
CA PRO A 16 -15.12 -7.09 9.34
C PRO A 16 -14.13 -6.14 10.02
N VAL A 17 -12.87 -6.18 9.60
CA VAL A 17 -11.85 -5.20 9.95
C VAL A 17 -11.66 -4.32 8.72
N GLN A 18 -12.02 -3.05 8.83
CA GLN A 18 -11.75 -2.06 7.79
C GLN A 18 -10.26 -1.76 7.78
N VAL A 19 -9.67 -1.71 6.59
CA VAL A 19 -8.26 -1.35 6.38
C VAL A 19 -8.26 -0.21 5.40
N ASP A 20 -7.89 0.97 5.89
CA ASP A 20 -7.85 2.19 5.09
C ASP A 20 -6.55 2.29 4.29
N GLU A 21 -6.60 3.07 3.21
CA GLU A 21 -5.40 3.42 2.44
C GLU A 21 -4.43 4.22 3.33
N PRO A 22 -3.12 3.88 3.34
CA PRO A 22 -2.13 4.62 4.12
C PRO A 22 -1.94 6.03 3.58
N THR A 23 -1.50 6.94 4.44
CA THR A 23 -1.10 8.27 4.00
C THR A 23 0.17 8.22 3.15
N VAL A 24 0.50 9.33 2.47
CA VAL A 24 1.77 9.44 1.74
C VAL A 24 2.96 9.27 2.69
N GLU A 25 2.89 9.82 3.90
CA GLU A 25 3.97 9.70 4.91
C GLU A 25 4.14 8.26 5.41
N ASP A 26 3.03 7.56 5.64
CA ASP A 26 3.04 6.14 6.01
C ASP A 26 3.63 5.30 4.87
N THR A 27 3.25 5.61 3.62
CA THR A 27 3.78 4.93 2.43
C THR A 27 5.29 5.12 2.31
N VAL A 28 5.80 6.34 2.51
CA VAL A 28 7.24 6.60 2.51
C VAL A 28 7.95 5.74 3.56
N SER A 29 7.38 5.61 4.75
CA SER A 29 7.93 4.78 5.83
C SER A 29 7.91 3.29 5.47
N ILE A 30 6.83 2.80 4.86
CA ILE A 30 6.72 1.43 4.34
C ILE A 30 7.80 1.17 3.28
N LEU A 31 7.94 2.07 2.29
CA LEU A 31 8.91 1.94 1.21
C LEU A 31 10.36 1.96 1.71
N ARG A 32 10.67 2.80 2.71
CA ARG A 32 11.98 2.79 3.39
C ARG A 32 12.27 1.43 4.02
N GLY A 33 11.27 0.80 4.64
CA GLY A 33 11.39 -0.55 5.19
C GLY A 33 11.58 -1.65 4.14
N LEU A 34 11.20 -1.39 2.88
CA LEU A 34 11.37 -2.32 1.75
C LEU A 34 12.64 -2.05 0.93
N ARG A 35 13.29 -0.89 1.12
CA ARG A 35 14.44 -0.44 0.32
C ARG A 35 15.50 -1.52 0.18
N ASP A 36 15.99 -2.05 1.30
CA ASP A 36 17.11 -3.01 1.31
C ASP A 36 16.81 -4.26 0.48
N LYS A 37 15.55 -4.72 0.45
CA LYS A 37 15.12 -5.87 -0.36
C LYS A 37 15.18 -5.54 -1.86
N TYR A 38 14.71 -4.35 -2.25
CA TYR A 38 14.71 -3.93 -3.64
C TYR A 38 16.11 -3.62 -4.16
N GLU A 39 16.95 -2.96 -3.35
CA GLU A 39 18.35 -2.71 -3.68
C GLU A 39 19.12 -4.02 -3.89
N ALA A 40 18.93 -5.01 -3.00
CA ALA A 40 19.54 -6.32 -3.15
C ALA A 40 19.06 -7.06 -4.41
N HIS A 41 17.76 -6.97 -4.72
CA HIS A 41 17.18 -7.63 -5.89
C HIS A 41 17.64 -7.00 -7.21
N HIS A 42 17.65 -5.66 -7.30
CA HIS A 42 17.95 -4.92 -8.51
C HIS A 42 19.41 -4.50 -8.66
N LYS A 43 20.24 -4.68 -7.61
CA LYS A 43 21.65 -4.29 -7.57
C LYS A 43 21.86 -2.79 -7.83
N VAL A 44 21.00 -1.97 -7.24
CA VAL A 44 21.04 -0.50 -7.33
C VAL A 44 20.97 0.10 -5.94
N VAL A 45 21.32 1.38 -5.83
CA VAL A 45 21.09 2.18 -4.63
C VAL A 45 19.91 3.12 -4.91
N ILE A 46 18.94 3.14 -3.99
CA ILE A 46 17.73 3.96 -4.05
C ILE A 46 17.89 5.09 -3.04
N THR A 47 17.93 6.32 -3.53
CA THR A 47 18.04 7.50 -2.66
C THR A 47 16.75 7.73 -1.88
N ASP A 48 16.86 8.33 -0.70
CA ASP A 48 15.69 8.66 0.11
C ASP A 48 14.76 9.66 -0.60
N GLU A 49 15.34 10.60 -1.33
CA GLU A 49 14.63 11.57 -2.16
C GLU A 49 13.79 10.89 -3.25
N ALA A 50 14.31 9.81 -3.86
CA ALA A 50 13.57 9.04 -4.86
C ALA A 50 12.34 8.35 -4.25
N ILE A 51 12.43 7.85 -3.01
CA ILE A 51 11.30 7.25 -2.30
C ILE A 51 10.21 8.29 -2.03
N ILE A 52 10.60 9.46 -1.50
CA ILE A 52 9.66 10.56 -1.21
C ILE A 52 8.99 11.04 -2.51
N ALA A 53 9.78 11.23 -3.57
CA ALA A 53 9.26 11.66 -4.86
C ALA A 53 8.30 10.62 -5.46
N ALA A 54 8.63 9.33 -5.40
CA ALA A 54 7.77 8.26 -5.91
C ALA A 54 6.38 8.28 -5.24
N ALA A 55 6.33 8.29 -3.91
CA ALA A 55 5.06 8.31 -3.17
C ALA A 55 4.24 9.59 -3.42
N THR A 56 4.91 10.75 -3.51
CA THR A 56 4.24 12.03 -3.76
C THR A 56 3.67 12.12 -5.17
N LEU A 57 4.44 11.66 -6.16
CA LEU A 57 4.04 11.71 -7.57
C LEU A 57 2.99 10.66 -7.88
N SER A 58 3.08 9.43 -7.33
CA SER A 58 2.06 8.40 -7.53
C SER A 58 0.72 8.82 -6.92
N ALA A 59 0.74 9.38 -5.70
CA ALA A 59 -0.45 9.94 -5.07
C ALA A 59 -1.12 11.04 -5.91
N ARG A 60 -0.33 11.87 -6.60
CA ARG A 60 -0.84 12.99 -7.39
C ARG A 60 -1.35 12.57 -8.78
N TYR A 61 -0.64 11.68 -9.46
CA TYR A 61 -0.85 11.43 -10.89
C TYR A 61 -1.43 10.06 -11.22
N ILE A 62 -1.38 9.09 -10.29
CA ILE A 62 -1.95 7.75 -10.46
C ILE A 62 -3.22 7.66 -9.59
N THR A 63 -4.38 7.88 -10.22
CA THR A 63 -5.68 8.01 -9.55
C THR A 63 -6.54 6.74 -9.62
N ASP A 64 -6.16 5.75 -10.43
CA ASP A 64 -6.85 4.48 -10.61
C ASP A 64 -6.37 3.38 -9.65
N ARG A 65 -5.40 3.70 -8.79
CA ARG A 65 -4.80 2.79 -7.79
C ARG A 65 -4.71 3.43 -6.41
N PHE A 66 -4.44 2.59 -5.42
CA PHE A 66 -4.35 2.95 -4.01
C PHE A 66 -2.92 2.73 -3.49
N LEU A 67 -2.49 3.57 -2.56
CA LEU A 67 -1.29 3.33 -1.75
C LEU A 67 -1.50 2.08 -0.88
N PRO A 68 -0.42 1.39 -0.47
CA PRO A 68 0.99 1.69 -0.72
C PRO A 68 1.54 1.12 -2.05
N ASP A 69 0.67 0.52 -2.89
CA ASP A 69 1.10 -0.23 -4.07
C ASP A 69 1.43 0.66 -5.28
N LYS A 70 0.74 1.80 -5.43
CA LYS A 70 0.87 2.66 -6.61
C LYS A 70 2.14 3.51 -6.70
#